data_AF-A0AAF5CWH1-F1
#
_entry.id   AF-A0AAF5CWH1-F1
#
_cell.length_a   1.000
_cell.length_b   1.000
_cell.length_c   1.000
_cell.angle_alpha   90.00
_cell.angle_beta   90.00
_cell.angle_gamma   90.00
#
_symmetry.space_group_name_H-M   'P 1'
#
loop_
_entity.id
_entity.type
_entity.pdbx_description
1 polymer ?
#
loop_
_entity_poly.entity_id
_entity_poly.type
_entity_poly.pdbx_seq_one_letter_code
_entity_poly.pdbx_strand_id
1 'polypeptide(L)'
;MFPHFQLSTIAWLLLHFLDCSYQTTYGEFFPSVPGEVTGQSFPVTLKTNASSDLVIVKCPAPQYKHTKTNDRFVQNEKLRDMDIFYYTDDKVFAWAPMLYNSSGPNFIHCGDLDVRKIDSSGFDDYEWTYNLNWEKQPDPMQIAKPKTISTKIYKVANKCGDSEKSVVVYHKNKENSIQKFELEDKVSAHVNDLFYYFLKPANDDGMEVKTPCAIIRAVNEPPEILIKGLTSTPIIFKGLDIHVIKQKKPLGSYSIELSMGNEASISDYYKGEEVKMKRMMYTRTGIEEIPSSNEVVTSSFSIQGYQLLKFSYDCPTTDGTEMISRIFYLGPESENYVFPNENTVYLSNETAIQPNCSIQRITFGYLDSVTVSGITTNLNDLMDDGATKNSFKRVKDFVFMVDAKEDKVTLECFYITPNGNVTFVKTFLKGKKVFIGRNDKGEEIYDVKSNDDISKEYEKNKELETQNKSLLSKLKSKIGPIGAYAVIIIIALVALTIILVVGILLYKKFVKEWIAKKGFFKKNEDEPKVAGKKKSVN
;
A
#
# COMPACT_ATOMS: atom_id res chain seq x y z
N MET A 1 -43.24 -91.49 8.08
CA MET A 1 -42.12 -90.77 7.44
C MET A 1 -42.56 -89.55 6.62
N PHE A 2 -43.76 -89.53 6.02
CA PHE A 2 -44.28 -88.39 5.24
C PHE A 2 -44.56 -87.06 6.00
N PRO A 3 -45.02 -87.01 7.27
CA PRO A 3 -45.35 -85.74 7.89
C PRO A 3 -44.13 -84.86 8.18
N HIS A 4 -42.96 -85.46 8.46
CA HIS A 4 -41.73 -84.72 8.71
C HIS A 4 -41.21 -83.99 7.47
N PHE A 5 -41.37 -84.58 6.27
CA PHE A 5 -40.93 -83.97 5.02
C PHE A 5 -41.79 -82.74 4.67
N GLN A 6 -43.13 -82.83 4.84
CA GLN A 6 -44.02 -81.70 4.58
C GLN A 6 -43.75 -80.50 5.50
N LEU A 7 -43.56 -80.73 6.79
CA LEU A 7 -43.20 -79.70 7.76
C LEU A 7 -41.86 -79.03 7.43
N SER A 8 -40.87 -79.79 6.97
CA SER A 8 -39.57 -79.24 6.56
C SER A 8 -39.69 -78.36 5.31
N THR A 9 -40.47 -78.76 4.30
CA THR A 9 -40.71 -77.93 3.11
C THR A 9 -41.50 -76.66 3.41
N ILE A 10 -42.49 -76.70 4.32
CA ILE A 10 -43.24 -75.51 4.72
C ILE A 10 -42.34 -74.56 5.50
N ALA A 11 -41.52 -75.07 6.41
CA ALA A 11 -40.54 -74.26 7.13
C ALA A 11 -39.52 -73.62 6.18
N TRP A 12 -39.04 -74.36 5.17
CA TRP A 12 -38.10 -73.87 4.17
C TRP A 12 -38.73 -72.80 3.25
N LEU A 13 -39.99 -72.98 2.84
CA LEU A 13 -40.75 -71.96 2.11
C LEU A 13 -40.99 -70.71 2.97
N LEU A 14 -41.34 -70.87 4.25
CA LEU A 14 -41.51 -69.75 5.18
C LEU A 14 -40.20 -69.00 5.43
N LEU A 15 -39.06 -69.69 5.48
CA LEU A 15 -37.72 -69.07 5.54
C LEU A 15 -37.45 -68.22 4.29
N HIS A 16 -37.79 -68.69 3.09
CA HIS A 16 -37.71 -67.87 1.88
C HIS A 16 -38.65 -66.66 1.88
N PHE A 17 -39.85 -66.78 2.46
CA PHE A 17 -40.75 -65.64 2.64
C PHE A 17 -40.24 -64.64 3.69
N LEU A 18 -39.55 -65.10 4.74
CA LEU A 18 -38.89 -64.24 5.73
C LEU A 18 -37.70 -63.49 5.13
N ASP A 19 -36.89 -64.15 4.29
CA ASP A 19 -35.76 -63.51 3.60
C ASP A 19 -36.21 -62.48 2.54
N CYS A 20 -37.35 -62.70 1.87
CA CYS A 20 -37.84 -61.80 0.82
C CYS A 20 -38.67 -60.60 1.34
N SER A 21 -39.08 -60.57 2.61
CA SER A 21 -39.88 -59.46 3.15
C SER A 21 -39.09 -58.40 3.90
N TYR A 22 -37.75 -58.43 3.84
CA TYR A 22 -36.94 -57.37 4.44
C TYR A 22 -37.13 -56.06 3.66
N GLN A 23 -38.10 -55.25 4.09
CA GLN A 23 -38.17 -53.84 3.69
C GLN A 23 -36.86 -53.19 4.13
N THR A 24 -36.02 -52.82 3.17
CA THR A 24 -34.70 -52.23 3.46
C THR A 24 -34.89 -50.77 3.84
N THR A 25 -35.05 -50.52 5.14
CA THR A 25 -35.03 -49.19 5.74
C THR A 25 -33.76 -49.05 6.55
N TYR A 26 -33.34 -47.81 6.78
CA TYR A 26 -32.02 -47.48 7.31
C TYR A 26 -32.12 -46.55 8.53
N GLY A 27 -33.31 -46.41 9.12
CA GLY A 27 -33.55 -45.61 10.34
C GLY A 27 -32.61 -46.00 11.49
N GLU A 28 -32.30 -47.29 11.63
CA GLU A 28 -31.43 -47.81 12.69
C GLU A 28 -29.99 -47.28 12.67
N PHE A 29 -29.53 -46.75 11.53
CA PHE A 29 -28.17 -46.19 11.38
C PHE A 29 -28.02 -44.77 11.94
N PHE A 30 -29.11 -44.20 12.47
CA PHE A 30 -29.17 -42.88 13.10
C PHE A 30 -29.79 -42.97 14.50
N PRO A 31 -29.09 -43.56 15.49
CA PRO A 31 -29.63 -43.78 16.83
C PRO A 31 -30.00 -42.49 17.57
N SER A 32 -29.45 -41.35 17.17
CA SER A 32 -29.84 -40.04 17.72
C SER A 32 -31.17 -39.51 17.18
N VAL A 33 -31.70 -40.11 16.11
CA VAL A 33 -33.00 -39.77 15.53
C VAL A 33 -34.05 -40.77 16.05
N PRO A 34 -35.15 -40.31 16.66
CA PRO A 34 -36.22 -41.22 17.07
C PRO A 34 -36.83 -41.91 15.84
N GLY A 35 -37.22 -43.18 15.99
CA GLY A 35 -37.82 -43.95 14.89
C GLY A 35 -39.11 -43.33 14.33
N GLU A 36 -39.87 -42.60 15.14
CA GLU A 36 -40.96 -41.74 14.65
C GLU A 36 -40.49 -40.28 14.65
N VAL A 37 -40.42 -39.70 13.46
CA VAL A 37 -39.94 -38.32 13.26
C VAL A 37 -41.10 -37.35 13.46
N THR A 38 -40.86 -36.30 14.24
CA THR A 38 -41.79 -35.19 14.44
C THR A 38 -41.08 -33.87 14.17
N GLY A 39 -41.82 -32.75 14.08
CA GLY A 39 -41.21 -31.42 13.93
C GLY A 39 -40.29 -31.00 15.09
N GLN A 40 -40.29 -31.72 16.22
CA GLN A 40 -39.39 -31.49 17.35
C GLN A 40 -38.13 -32.38 17.33
N SER A 41 -38.06 -33.36 16.42
CA SER A 41 -36.92 -34.29 16.32
C SER A 41 -35.65 -33.59 15.86
N PHE A 42 -35.76 -32.41 15.24
CA PHE A 42 -34.65 -31.63 14.72
C PHE A 42 -34.60 -30.23 15.36
N PRO A 43 -33.39 -29.64 15.54
CA PRO A 43 -32.09 -30.20 15.21
C PRO A 43 -31.67 -31.32 16.18
N VAL A 44 -31.11 -32.39 15.64
CA VAL A 44 -30.55 -33.48 16.47
C VAL A 44 -29.28 -32.98 17.12
N THR A 45 -29.20 -33.09 18.45
CA THR A 45 -28.02 -32.66 19.20
C THR A 45 -27.00 -33.77 19.27
N LEU A 46 -25.88 -33.61 18.55
CA LEU A 46 -24.73 -34.50 18.61
C LEU A 46 -23.67 -33.91 19.55
N LYS A 47 -22.83 -34.77 20.14
CA LYS A 47 -21.71 -34.36 20.99
C LYS A 47 -20.40 -34.92 20.46
N THR A 48 -19.32 -34.16 20.63
CA THR A 48 -17.97 -34.64 20.32
C THR A 48 -16.95 -34.09 21.32
N ASN A 49 -15.99 -34.92 21.69
CA ASN A 49 -14.83 -34.54 22.50
C ASN A 49 -13.58 -34.33 21.64
N ALA A 50 -13.75 -34.19 20.32
CA ALA A 50 -12.66 -34.05 19.37
C ALA A 50 -11.78 -32.82 19.69
N SER A 51 -10.46 -33.02 19.71
CA SER A 51 -9.49 -31.93 19.71
C SER A 51 -9.37 -31.22 18.35
N SER A 52 -9.93 -31.83 17.30
CA SER A 52 -10.05 -31.25 15.96
C SER A 52 -11.22 -30.27 15.89
N ASP A 53 -11.01 -29.16 15.18
CA ASP A 53 -12.05 -28.20 14.82
C ASP A 53 -12.86 -28.63 13.58
N LEU A 54 -12.46 -29.71 12.92
CA LEU A 54 -13.21 -30.33 11.82
C LEU A 54 -13.49 -31.80 12.14
N VAL A 55 -14.76 -32.18 12.04
CA VAL A 55 -15.22 -33.57 12.07
C VAL A 55 -16.05 -33.85 10.82
N ILE A 56 -16.34 -35.12 10.54
CA ILE A 56 -17.37 -35.48 9.56
C ILE A 56 -18.60 -36.02 10.28
N VAL A 57 -19.78 -35.60 9.83
CA VAL A 57 -21.06 -36.09 10.33
C VAL A 57 -21.73 -36.94 9.26
N LYS A 58 -22.42 -38.00 9.68
CA LYS A 58 -23.23 -38.82 8.79
C LYS A 58 -24.50 -38.06 8.46
N CYS A 59 -24.77 -37.90 7.17
CA CYS A 59 -26.03 -37.41 6.62
C CYS A 59 -26.68 -38.53 5.79
N PRO A 60 -28.02 -38.55 5.72
CA PRO A 60 -28.70 -39.33 4.71
C PRO A 60 -28.32 -38.89 3.29
N ALA A 61 -28.35 -39.82 2.35
CA ALA A 61 -28.13 -39.57 0.92
C ALA A 61 -29.37 -40.01 0.11
N PRO A 62 -29.43 -39.79 -1.21
CA PRO A 62 -30.67 -39.98 -1.98
C PRO A 62 -31.28 -41.40 -1.96
N GLN A 63 -30.46 -42.44 -1.70
CA GLN A 63 -30.95 -43.82 -1.56
C GLN A 63 -31.47 -44.15 -0.14
N TYR A 64 -31.32 -43.24 0.81
CA TYR A 64 -31.80 -43.40 2.17
C TYR A 64 -33.33 -43.52 2.23
N LYS A 65 -33.79 -44.48 3.05
CA LYS A 65 -35.19 -44.74 3.41
C LYS A 65 -35.28 -44.82 4.92
N HIS A 66 -36.01 -43.93 5.57
CA HIS A 66 -35.99 -43.82 7.03
C HIS A 66 -36.77 -44.96 7.69
N THR A 67 -38.09 -44.99 7.50
CA THR A 67 -38.99 -46.02 8.06
C THR A 67 -39.84 -46.71 7.01
N LYS A 68 -39.96 -46.14 5.81
CA LYS A 68 -40.76 -46.69 4.71
C LYS A 68 -39.94 -46.71 3.44
N THR A 69 -40.17 -47.73 2.61
CA THR A 69 -39.46 -47.92 1.33
C THR A 69 -39.71 -46.81 0.31
N ASN A 70 -40.76 -46.01 0.50
CA ASN A 70 -41.14 -44.89 -0.34
C ASN A 70 -40.76 -43.52 0.25
N ASP A 71 -40.12 -43.48 1.43
CA ASP A 71 -39.53 -42.25 1.94
C ASP A 71 -38.49 -41.72 0.95
N ARG A 72 -38.25 -40.41 0.95
CA ARG A 72 -37.24 -39.80 0.09
C ARG A 72 -36.38 -38.87 0.91
N PHE A 73 -35.10 -38.81 0.57
CA PHE A 73 -34.21 -37.80 1.09
C PHE A 73 -33.65 -36.95 -0.05
N VAL A 74 -33.70 -35.63 0.13
CA VAL A 74 -33.11 -34.66 -0.79
C VAL A 74 -32.00 -33.94 -0.05
N GLN A 75 -30.75 -34.15 -0.46
CA GLN A 75 -29.62 -33.49 0.18
C GLN A 75 -29.60 -31.99 -0.08
N ASN A 76 -29.06 -31.24 0.87
CA ASN A 76 -28.87 -29.80 0.74
C ASN A 76 -28.05 -29.46 -0.52
N GLU A 77 -28.65 -28.67 -1.41
CA GLU A 77 -28.05 -28.36 -2.71
C GLU A 77 -26.74 -27.58 -2.59
N LYS A 78 -26.65 -26.64 -1.65
CA LYS A 78 -25.43 -25.86 -1.44
C LYS A 78 -24.25 -26.74 -1.03
N LEU A 79 -24.45 -27.69 -0.11
CA LEU A 79 -23.39 -28.63 0.28
C LEU A 79 -23.02 -29.59 -0.86
N ARG A 80 -24.02 -30.02 -1.65
CA ARG A 80 -23.80 -30.88 -2.82
C ARG A 80 -23.00 -30.15 -3.91
N ASP A 81 -23.33 -28.90 -4.20
CA ASP A 81 -22.69 -28.11 -5.25
C ASP A 81 -21.25 -27.72 -4.89
N MET A 82 -20.92 -27.65 -3.59
CA MET A 82 -19.54 -27.52 -3.11
C MET A 82 -18.72 -28.83 -3.18
N ASP A 83 -19.36 -29.96 -3.54
CA ASP A 83 -18.76 -31.30 -3.60
C ASP A 83 -18.01 -31.73 -2.33
N ILE A 84 -18.52 -31.35 -1.16
CA ILE A 84 -17.88 -31.68 0.12
C ILE A 84 -18.34 -33.03 0.71
N PHE A 85 -19.37 -33.68 0.14
CA PHE A 85 -19.83 -34.96 0.63
C PHE A 85 -18.92 -36.11 0.20
N TYR A 86 -18.61 -37.01 1.13
CA TYR A 86 -18.12 -38.36 0.81
C TYR A 86 -19.29 -39.35 0.85
N TYR A 87 -19.55 -40.06 -0.24
CA TYR A 87 -20.63 -41.05 -0.31
C TYR A 87 -20.13 -42.45 0.03
N THR A 88 -20.96 -43.22 0.74
CA THR A 88 -20.79 -44.67 0.82
C THR A 88 -21.04 -45.32 -0.55
N ASP A 89 -20.54 -46.53 -0.76
CA ASP A 89 -20.58 -47.20 -2.08
C ASP A 89 -22.03 -47.40 -2.57
N ASP A 90 -22.96 -47.64 -1.64
CA ASP A 90 -24.39 -47.81 -1.89
C ASP A 90 -25.15 -46.48 -2.03
N LYS A 91 -24.50 -45.34 -1.74
CA LYS A 91 -25.09 -43.99 -1.72
C LYS A 91 -26.31 -43.86 -0.81
N VAL A 92 -26.41 -44.71 0.22
CA VAL A 92 -27.42 -44.61 1.27
C VAL A 92 -27.02 -43.51 2.26
N PHE A 93 -25.72 -43.35 2.52
CA PHE A 93 -25.18 -42.34 3.41
C PHE A 93 -24.19 -41.42 2.68
N ALA A 94 -24.11 -40.19 3.18
CA ALA A 94 -23.09 -39.23 2.79
C ALA A 94 -22.50 -38.60 4.04
N TRP A 95 -21.20 -38.39 4.05
CA TRP A 95 -20.49 -37.80 5.17
C TRP A 95 -20.09 -36.37 4.82
N ALA A 96 -20.51 -35.41 5.63
CA ALA A 96 -20.25 -33.99 5.42
C ALA A 96 -19.23 -33.47 6.45
N PRO A 97 -18.25 -32.65 6.04
CA PRO A 97 -17.38 -31.97 6.99
C PRO A 97 -18.16 -30.88 7.74
N MET A 98 -17.87 -30.76 9.04
CA MET A 98 -18.47 -29.77 9.91
C MET A 98 -17.37 -29.07 10.71
N LEU A 99 -17.29 -27.76 10.56
CA LEU A 99 -16.33 -26.91 11.27
C LEU A 99 -16.90 -26.41 12.60
N TYR A 100 -16.01 -26.33 13.58
CA TYR A 100 -16.24 -25.62 14.83
C TYR A 100 -16.32 -24.11 14.57
N ASN A 101 -17.40 -23.52 15.05
CA ASN A 101 -17.71 -22.11 15.05
C ASN A 101 -17.64 -21.60 16.49
N SER A 102 -16.61 -20.82 16.82
CA SER A 102 -16.46 -20.22 18.16
C SER A 102 -17.47 -19.10 18.45
N SER A 103 -18.07 -18.52 17.41
CA SER A 103 -18.92 -17.33 17.52
C SER A 103 -20.41 -17.66 17.66
N GLY A 104 -20.78 -18.93 17.59
CA GLY A 104 -22.17 -19.33 17.55
C GLY A 104 -22.36 -20.84 17.58
N PRO A 105 -23.60 -21.30 17.39
CA PRO A 105 -23.89 -22.72 17.34
C PRO A 105 -23.31 -23.37 16.08
N ASN A 106 -22.95 -24.64 16.20
CA ASN A 106 -22.46 -25.43 15.08
C ASN A 106 -23.63 -26.18 14.47
N PHE A 107 -24.22 -25.59 13.43
CA PHE A 107 -25.34 -26.17 12.71
C PHE A 107 -24.91 -26.67 11.33
N ILE A 108 -25.47 -27.81 10.93
CA ILE A 108 -25.41 -28.29 9.54
C ILE A 108 -26.78 -28.81 9.14
N HIS A 109 -27.20 -28.45 7.93
CA HIS A 109 -28.43 -28.92 7.32
C HIS A 109 -28.07 -29.94 6.23
N CYS A 110 -28.31 -31.22 6.52
CA CYS A 110 -28.00 -32.31 5.61
C CYS A 110 -28.92 -32.31 4.38
N GLY A 111 -30.16 -31.87 4.56
CA GLY A 111 -31.21 -31.90 3.54
C GLY A 111 -32.59 -32.12 4.15
N ASP A 112 -33.52 -32.55 3.31
CA ASP A 112 -34.94 -32.70 3.63
C ASP A 112 -35.37 -34.17 3.51
N LEU A 113 -36.10 -34.65 4.53
CA LEU A 113 -36.71 -35.97 4.57
C LEU A 113 -38.19 -35.86 4.26
N ASP A 114 -38.63 -36.50 3.18
CA ASP A 114 -40.04 -36.63 2.81
C ASP A 114 -40.55 -38.00 3.29
N VAL A 115 -41.37 -38.01 4.34
CA VAL A 115 -41.99 -39.23 4.89
C VAL A 115 -43.39 -39.38 4.30
N ARG A 116 -43.68 -40.52 3.65
CA ARG A 116 -44.99 -40.72 3.03
C ARG A 116 -46.08 -40.97 4.07
N LYS A 117 -47.22 -40.29 3.97
CA LYS A 117 -48.40 -40.53 4.82
C LYS A 117 -49.06 -41.86 4.50
N ILE A 118 -49.51 -42.60 5.52
CA ILE A 118 -50.09 -43.94 5.37
C ILE A 118 -51.40 -43.89 4.56
N ASP A 119 -52.23 -42.87 4.81
CA ASP A 119 -53.58 -42.75 4.24
C ASP A 119 -53.76 -41.54 3.30
N SER A 120 -52.67 -40.98 2.77
CA SER A 120 -52.78 -39.86 1.81
C SER A 120 -51.67 -39.89 0.75
N SER A 121 -51.88 -39.18 -0.35
CA SER A 121 -50.84 -38.97 -1.38
C SER A 121 -49.78 -37.95 -0.97
N GLY A 122 -49.85 -37.38 0.23
CA GLY A 122 -48.93 -36.36 0.72
C GLY A 122 -47.70 -36.93 1.43
N PHE A 123 -46.72 -36.04 1.63
CA PHE A 123 -45.54 -36.27 2.44
C PHE A 123 -45.58 -35.36 3.67
N ASP A 124 -44.95 -35.80 4.75
CA ASP A 124 -44.49 -34.92 5.82
C ASP A 124 -43.02 -34.61 5.54
N ASP A 125 -42.68 -33.33 5.46
CA ASP A 125 -41.34 -32.87 5.11
C ASP A 125 -40.63 -32.41 6.39
N TYR A 126 -39.42 -32.91 6.62
CA TYR A 126 -38.61 -32.58 7.78
C TYR A 126 -37.21 -32.12 7.38
N GLU A 127 -36.81 -30.93 7.86
CA GLU A 127 -35.45 -30.44 7.69
C GLU A 127 -34.48 -31.23 8.59
N TRP A 128 -33.68 -32.09 7.97
CA TRP A 128 -32.70 -32.90 8.68
C TRP A 128 -31.47 -32.06 9.03
N THR A 129 -31.45 -31.59 10.28
CA THR A 129 -30.42 -30.69 10.80
C THR A 129 -29.73 -31.27 12.03
N TYR A 130 -28.44 -31.00 12.16
CA TYR A 130 -27.66 -31.33 13.35
C TYR A 130 -27.19 -30.06 14.05
N ASN A 131 -27.20 -30.11 15.39
CA ASN A 131 -26.46 -29.21 16.26
C ASN A 131 -25.31 -29.99 16.91
N LEU A 132 -24.07 -29.65 16.56
CA LEU A 132 -22.90 -30.36 17.11
C LEU A 132 -22.29 -29.58 18.27
N ASN A 133 -22.27 -30.19 19.44
CA ASN A 133 -21.67 -29.63 20.65
C ASN A 133 -20.27 -30.22 20.86
N TRP A 134 -19.24 -29.41 20.66
CA TRP A 134 -17.89 -29.73 21.12
C TRP A 134 -17.83 -29.58 22.65
N GLU A 135 -17.45 -30.64 23.35
CA GLU A 135 -17.35 -30.64 24.82
C GLU A 135 -16.22 -29.74 25.35
N LYS A 136 -15.22 -29.47 24.50
CA LYS A 136 -14.09 -28.57 24.76
C LYS A 136 -13.77 -27.78 23.50
N GLN A 137 -13.27 -26.56 23.66
CA GLN A 137 -12.77 -25.78 22.52
C GLN A 137 -11.61 -26.54 21.85
N PRO A 138 -11.70 -26.85 20.54
CA PRO A 138 -10.64 -27.54 19.82
C PRO A 138 -9.46 -26.60 19.53
N ASP A 139 -8.26 -27.18 19.44
CA ASP A 139 -7.04 -26.51 18.99
C ASP A 139 -6.31 -27.45 18.00
N PRO A 140 -6.69 -27.44 16.71
CA PRO A 140 -6.11 -28.34 15.71
C PRO A 140 -4.62 -28.05 15.51
N MET A 141 -4.17 -26.82 15.75
CA MET A 141 -2.79 -26.41 15.47
C MET A 141 -1.80 -27.06 16.43
N GLN A 142 -2.21 -27.33 17.67
CA GLN A 142 -1.39 -28.06 18.66
C GLN A 142 -1.20 -29.54 18.35
N ILE A 143 -2.15 -30.17 17.64
CA ILE A 143 -2.12 -31.62 17.34
C ILE A 143 -1.74 -31.93 15.89
N ALA A 144 -1.78 -30.94 15.01
CA ALA A 144 -1.40 -31.07 13.62
C ALA A 144 0.10 -31.36 13.49
N LYS A 145 0.46 -32.35 12.69
CA LYS A 145 1.88 -32.63 12.39
C LYS A 145 2.33 -31.77 11.22
N PRO A 146 3.41 -30.98 11.33
CA PRO A 146 3.92 -30.21 10.21
C PRO A 146 4.53 -31.15 9.16
N LYS A 147 4.13 -30.99 7.90
CA LYS A 147 4.71 -31.67 6.74
C LYS A 147 4.78 -30.78 5.52
N THR A 148 5.78 -31.02 4.68
CA THR A 148 5.94 -30.34 3.41
C THR A 148 4.77 -30.67 2.47
N ILE A 149 3.93 -29.69 2.19
CA ILE A 149 2.81 -29.79 1.26
C ILE A 149 2.80 -28.51 0.43
N SER A 150 2.98 -28.62 -0.88
CA SER A 150 2.83 -27.51 -1.82
C SER A 150 1.78 -27.84 -2.88
N THR A 151 2.10 -28.80 -3.74
CA THR A 151 1.27 -29.18 -4.90
C THR A 151 0.65 -30.57 -4.79
N LYS A 152 1.10 -31.38 -3.83
CA LYS A 152 0.69 -32.77 -3.62
C LYS A 152 0.36 -33.03 -2.15
N ILE A 153 -0.73 -33.73 -1.93
CA ILE A 153 -1.17 -34.16 -0.60
C ILE A 153 -0.16 -35.15 0.00
N TYR A 154 0.18 -34.93 1.27
CA TYR A 154 1.14 -35.76 1.98
C TYR A 154 0.52 -37.13 2.34
N LYS A 155 1.25 -38.22 2.04
CA LYS A 155 0.81 -39.57 2.41
C LYS A 155 1.12 -39.84 3.88
N VAL A 156 0.08 -39.95 4.71
CA VAL A 156 0.23 -40.26 6.14
C VAL A 156 0.36 -41.77 6.32
N ALA A 157 1.58 -42.25 6.58
CA ALA A 157 1.79 -43.64 6.99
C ALA A 157 1.23 -43.90 8.40
N ASN A 158 0.72 -45.12 8.63
CA ASN A 158 0.37 -45.74 9.92
C ASN A 158 -0.76 -45.10 10.74
N LYS A 159 -1.11 -43.82 10.58
CA LYS A 159 -2.18 -43.18 11.39
C LYS A 159 -3.59 -43.49 10.89
N CYS A 160 -3.74 -43.71 9.59
CA CYS A 160 -5.03 -43.93 8.93
C CYS A 160 -5.11 -45.33 8.30
N GLY A 161 -4.28 -46.28 8.76
CA GLY A 161 -4.12 -47.59 8.11
C GLY A 161 -3.30 -47.53 6.81
N ASP A 162 -2.97 -48.71 6.28
CA ASP A 162 -2.01 -48.86 5.18
C ASP A 162 -2.63 -48.71 3.78
N SER A 163 -3.96 -48.66 3.65
CA SER A 163 -4.61 -48.62 2.34
C SER A 163 -4.96 -47.20 1.90
N GLU A 164 -4.23 -46.69 0.90
CA GLU A 164 -4.46 -45.37 0.28
C GLU A 164 -5.91 -45.17 -0.18
N LYS A 165 -6.58 -46.25 -0.61
CA LYS A 165 -7.97 -46.22 -1.08
C LYS A 165 -9.00 -45.96 0.02
N SER A 166 -8.62 -46.03 1.29
CA SER A 166 -9.53 -45.92 2.42
C SER A 166 -9.58 -44.53 3.05
N VAL A 167 -8.94 -43.51 2.45
CA VAL A 167 -8.82 -42.18 3.06
C VAL A 167 -9.44 -41.11 2.19
N VAL A 168 -10.23 -40.22 2.80
CA VAL A 168 -10.68 -38.94 2.22
C VAL A 168 -10.01 -37.79 2.95
N VAL A 169 -9.61 -36.75 2.22
CA VAL A 169 -8.90 -35.60 2.76
C VAL A 169 -9.76 -34.35 2.63
N TYR A 170 -9.85 -33.57 3.71
CA TYR A 170 -10.41 -32.23 3.67
C TYR A 170 -9.30 -31.21 3.88
N HIS A 171 -9.20 -30.23 3.00
CA HIS A 171 -8.27 -29.11 3.08
C HIS A 171 -9.03 -27.89 3.59
N LYS A 172 -8.54 -27.29 4.66
CA LYS A 172 -9.02 -26.02 5.21
C LYS A 172 -7.97 -24.95 4.97
N ASN A 173 -8.35 -23.92 4.22
CA ASN A 173 -7.47 -22.78 3.95
C ASN A 173 -7.54 -21.71 5.06
N LYS A 174 -6.68 -20.68 4.96
CA LYS A 174 -6.64 -19.51 5.87
C LYS A 174 -7.97 -18.75 5.98
N GLU A 175 -8.85 -18.84 4.97
CA GLU A 175 -10.19 -18.20 4.94
C GLU A 175 -11.28 -19.09 5.56
N ASN A 176 -10.92 -20.27 6.09
CA ASN A 176 -11.82 -21.32 6.59
C ASN A 176 -12.70 -21.97 5.50
N SER A 177 -12.36 -21.83 4.22
CA SER A 177 -12.97 -22.62 3.14
C SER A 177 -12.51 -24.08 3.23
N ILE A 178 -13.44 -25.01 3.03
CA ILE A 178 -13.17 -26.45 3.00
C ILE A 178 -13.30 -26.97 1.58
N GLN A 179 -12.32 -27.75 1.14
CA GLN A 179 -12.36 -28.52 -0.10
C GLN A 179 -12.07 -29.99 0.17
N LYS A 180 -12.75 -30.88 -0.54
CA LYS A 180 -12.54 -32.32 -0.47
C LYS A 180 -11.53 -32.74 -1.54
N PHE A 181 -10.62 -33.63 -1.18
CA PHE A 181 -9.59 -34.17 -2.07
C PHE A 181 -9.39 -35.67 -1.84
N GLU A 182 -9.04 -36.38 -2.91
CA GLU A 182 -8.43 -37.70 -2.89
C GLU A 182 -6.90 -37.58 -2.83
N LEU A 183 -6.19 -38.61 -2.35
CA LEU A 183 -4.72 -38.56 -2.16
C LEU A 183 -3.92 -38.32 -3.45
N GLU A 184 -4.51 -38.61 -4.61
CA GLU A 184 -3.88 -38.43 -5.93
C GLU A 184 -4.11 -37.02 -6.51
N ASP A 185 -5.03 -36.26 -5.92
CA ASP A 185 -5.36 -34.93 -6.40
C ASP A 185 -4.21 -33.94 -6.19
N LYS A 186 -4.16 -32.95 -7.07
CA LYS A 186 -3.28 -31.80 -6.92
C LYS A 186 -3.95 -30.75 -6.06
N VAL A 187 -3.17 -30.12 -5.20
CA VAL A 187 -3.62 -29.02 -4.34
C VAL A 187 -2.75 -27.79 -4.59
N SER A 188 -3.24 -26.60 -4.21
CA SER A 188 -2.41 -25.41 -4.04
C SER A 188 -2.44 -25.04 -2.57
N ALA A 189 -1.51 -25.56 -1.78
CA ALA A 189 -1.46 -25.27 -0.36
C ALA A 189 -0.89 -23.86 -0.11
N HIS A 190 -1.36 -23.23 0.97
CA HIS A 190 -0.74 -22.08 1.58
C HIS A 190 -0.10 -22.48 2.92
N VAL A 191 0.89 -21.71 3.38
CA VAL A 191 1.50 -21.95 4.70
C VAL A 191 0.45 -21.97 5.82
N ASN A 192 0.59 -22.94 6.73
CA ASN A 192 -0.30 -23.21 7.85
C ASN A 192 -1.71 -23.70 7.50
N ASP A 193 -2.01 -23.97 6.24
CA ASP A 193 -3.24 -24.69 5.88
C ASP A 193 -3.30 -26.04 6.57
N LEU A 194 -4.52 -26.50 6.88
CA LEU A 194 -4.75 -27.76 7.58
C LEU A 194 -5.39 -28.80 6.67
N PHE A 195 -4.84 -30.00 6.69
CA PHE A 195 -5.33 -31.17 5.95
C PHE A 195 -5.80 -32.22 6.95
N TYR A 196 -7.08 -32.58 6.89
CA TYR A 196 -7.74 -33.51 7.78
C TYR A 196 -8.00 -34.81 7.03
N TYR A 197 -7.41 -35.90 7.52
CA TYR A 197 -7.50 -37.22 6.92
C TYR A 197 -8.53 -38.03 7.69
N PHE A 198 -9.49 -38.62 6.98
CA PHE A 198 -10.51 -39.49 7.56
C PHE A 198 -10.48 -40.84 6.89
N LEU A 199 -10.64 -41.89 7.70
CA LEU A 199 -11.01 -43.20 7.19
C LEU A 199 -12.41 -43.11 6.57
N LYS A 200 -12.51 -43.48 5.29
CA LYS A 200 -13.76 -43.67 4.56
C LYS A 200 -14.66 -44.61 5.36
N PRO A 201 -15.84 -44.15 5.81
CA PRO A 201 -16.75 -44.98 6.59
C PRO A 201 -17.31 -46.13 5.75
N ALA A 202 -17.50 -47.29 6.39
CA ALA A 202 -18.17 -48.42 5.76
C ALA A 202 -19.68 -48.16 5.64
N ASN A 203 -20.36 -48.93 4.79
CA ASN A 203 -21.81 -48.80 4.60
C ASN A 203 -22.59 -49.14 5.89
N ASP A 204 -22.03 -49.97 6.76
CA ASP A 204 -22.62 -50.40 8.03
C ASP A 204 -22.06 -49.63 9.26
N ASP A 205 -21.30 -48.56 9.05
CA ASP A 205 -20.69 -47.79 10.14
C ASP A 205 -21.79 -47.22 11.06
N GLY A 206 -21.82 -47.63 12.33
CA GLY A 206 -22.84 -47.21 13.29
C GLY A 206 -22.64 -45.80 13.86
N MET A 207 -21.50 -45.15 13.61
CA MET A 207 -21.22 -43.80 14.14
C MET A 207 -21.96 -42.72 13.36
N GLU A 208 -22.36 -41.64 14.05
CA GLU A 208 -22.94 -40.45 13.41
C GLU A 208 -21.92 -39.29 13.30
N VAL A 209 -20.83 -39.35 14.06
CA VAL A 209 -19.73 -38.36 14.04
C VAL A 209 -18.41 -39.10 14.03
N LYS A 210 -17.50 -38.72 13.13
CA LYS A 210 -16.12 -39.25 13.10
C LYS A 210 -15.10 -38.14 13.16
N THR A 211 -14.01 -38.42 13.88
CA THR A 211 -12.86 -37.54 14.01
C THR A 211 -11.78 -37.91 13.01
N PRO A 212 -10.90 -36.98 12.62
CA PRO A 212 -9.81 -37.28 11.70
C PRO A 212 -8.80 -38.23 12.34
N CYS A 213 -8.28 -39.17 11.55
CA CYS A 213 -7.19 -40.07 11.95
C CYS A 213 -5.82 -39.35 11.93
N ALA A 214 -5.70 -38.29 11.11
CA ALA A 214 -4.54 -37.42 11.11
C ALA A 214 -4.92 -35.98 10.73
N ILE A 215 -4.20 -35.03 11.31
CA ILE A 215 -4.23 -33.61 10.92
C ILE A 215 -2.80 -33.23 10.55
N ILE A 216 -2.63 -32.67 9.37
CA ILE A 216 -1.35 -32.24 8.84
C ILE A 216 -1.39 -30.72 8.62
N ARG A 217 -0.36 -30.03 9.11
CA ARG A 217 -0.15 -28.61 8.86
C ARG A 217 0.81 -28.44 7.70
N ALA A 218 0.40 -27.70 6.68
CA ALA A 218 1.25 -27.37 5.55
C ALA A 218 2.41 -26.45 6.00
N VAL A 219 3.63 -26.95 5.83
CA VAL A 219 4.88 -26.19 5.97
C VAL A 219 5.69 -26.37 4.69
N ASN A 220 6.74 -25.60 4.49
CA ASN A 220 7.64 -25.75 3.36
C ASN A 220 9.04 -25.24 3.72
N GLU A 221 9.98 -25.35 2.78
CA GLU A 221 11.31 -24.77 2.93
C GLU A 221 11.23 -23.26 3.18
N PRO A 222 12.17 -22.67 3.94
CA PRO A 222 12.18 -21.23 4.16
C PRO A 222 12.30 -20.45 2.83
N PRO A 223 11.43 -19.44 2.61
CA PRO A 223 11.46 -18.66 1.39
C PRO A 223 12.64 -17.67 1.37
N GLU A 224 12.95 -17.14 0.20
CA GLU A 224 13.84 -16.01 0.05
C GLU A 224 13.07 -14.68 0.18
N ILE A 225 13.55 -13.78 1.05
CA ILE A 225 12.96 -12.44 1.19
C ILE A 225 13.45 -11.56 0.05
N LEU A 226 12.54 -11.05 -0.79
CA LEU A 226 12.84 -10.21 -1.95
C LEU A 226 11.99 -8.93 -1.95
N ILE A 227 12.51 -7.86 -2.54
CA ILE A 227 11.69 -6.70 -2.91
C ILE A 227 11.26 -6.87 -4.36
N LYS A 228 9.96 -7.02 -4.57
CA LYS A 228 9.37 -7.37 -5.86
C LYS A 228 9.77 -6.40 -6.97
N GLY A 229 10.21 -6.95 -8.09
CA GLY A 229 10.57 -6.18 -9.28
C GLY A 229 11.91 -5.44 -9.20
N LEU A 230 12.69 -5.64 -8.13
CA LEU A 230 14.00 -5.01 -7.97
C LEU A 230 15.10 -6.06 -7.83
N THR A 231 16.17 -5.89 -8.59
CA THR A 231 17.41 -6.66 -8.42
C THR A 231 18.25 -6.01 -7.33
N SER A 232 18.84 -6.84 -6.46
CA SER A 232 19.81 -6.38 -5.47
C SER A 232 21.18 -6.96 -5.75
N THR A 233 22.24 -6.25 -5.34
CA THR A 233 23.62 -6.75 -5.37
C THR A 233 24.07 -7.00 -3.93
N PRO A 234 24.51 -8.22 -3.56
CA PRO A 234 24.99 -8.50 -2.22
C PRO A 234 26.38 -7.86 -2.01
N ILE A 235 26.58 -7.29 -0.82
CA ILE A 235 27.88 -6.81 -0.34
C ILE A 235 28.09 -7.32 1.08
N ILE A 236 29.34 -7.64 1.42
CA ILE A 236 29.70 -8.11 2.75
C ILE A 236 30.35 -6.97 3.53
N PHE A 237 29.76 -6.57 4.65
CA PHE A 237 30.33 -5.62 5.58
C PHE A 237 30.46 -6.24 6.96
N LYS A 238 31.70 -6.46 7.41
CA LYS A 238 32.03 -7.08 8.72
C LYS A 238 31.28 -8.39 8.98
N GLY A 239 31.12 -9.21 7.94
CA GLY A 239 30.41 -10.49 8.00
C GLY A 239 28.88 -10.40 7.91
N LEU A 240 28.32 -9.20 7.77
CA LEU A 240 26.89 -8.99 7.48
C LEU A 240 26.69 -8.87 5.97
N ASP A 241 25.72 -9.63 5.46
CA ASP A 241 25.31 -9.57 4.06
C ASP A 241 24.24 -8.47 3.88
N ILE A 242 24.52 -7.50 3.02
CA ILE A 242 23.65 -6.36 2.74
C ILE A 242 23.29 -6.39 1.26
N HIS A 243 22.00 -6.38 0.97
CA HIS A 243 21.47 -6.36 -0.39
C HIS A 243 21.24 -4.92 -0.85
N VAL A 244 22.11 -4.44 -1.74
CA VAL A 244 22.04 -3.07 -2.24
C VAL A 244 21.03 -2.96 -3.37
N ILE A 245 20.11 -2.00 -3.24
CA ILE A 245 19.14 -1.61 -4.28
C ILE A 245 19.38 -0.15 -4.62
N LYS A 246 19.76 0.09 -5.87
CA LYS A 246 20.03 1.42 -6.43
C LYS A 246 18.70 2.08 -6.84
N GLN A 247 18.40 3.23 -6.23
CA GLN A 247 17.16 3.96 -6.45
C GLN A 247 17.38 5.23 -7.28
N LYS A 248 16.50 5.41 -8.28
CA LYS A 248 16.43 6.64 -9.08
C LYS A 248 15.85 7.82 -8.32
N LYS A 249 14.96 7.56 -7.34
CA LYS A 249 14.27 8.59 -6.55
C LYS A 249 14.25 8.17 -5.07
N PRO A 250 14.37 9.13 -4.14
CA PRO A 250 14.40 8.84 -2.70
C PRO A 250 13.04 8.46 -2.10
N LEU A 251 11.92 8.72 -2.79
CA LEU A 251 10.58 8.31 -2.34
C LEU A 251 10.05 7.21 -3.25
N GLY A 252 9.43 6.20 -2.66
CA GLY A 252 8.80 5.11 -3.39
C GLY A 252 7.99 4.18 -2.50
N SER A 253 7.07 3.47 -3.14
CA SER A 253 6.34 2.35 -2.56
C SER A 253 6.87 1.06 -3.16
N TYR A 254 7.06 0.06 -2.31
CA TYR A 254 7.69 -1.21 -2.63
C TYR A 254 6.82 -2.34 -2.15
N SER A 255 6.98 -3.52 -2.74
CA SER A 255 6.33 -4.75 -2.28
C SER A 255 7.36 -5.76 -1.83
N ILE A 256 7.13 -6.37 -0.67
CA ILE A 256 7.91 -7.49 -0.16
C ILE A 256 7.32 -8.79 -0.71
N GLU A 257 8.19 -9.74 -1.06
CA GLU A 257 7.83 -11.05 -1.58
C GLU A 257 8.64 -12.13 -0.85
N LEU A 258 7.95 -13.15 -0.36
CA LEU A 258 8.55 -14.36 0.19
C LEU A 258 8.56 -15.42 -0.92
N SER A 259 9.68 -15.51 -1.63
CA SER A 259 9.78 -16.29 -2.87
C SER A 259 10.34 -17.69 -2.62
N MET A 260 9.73 -18.69 -3.25
CA MET A 260 10.23 -20.08 -3.27
C MET A 260 11.00 -20.41 -4.55
N GLY A 261 11.49 -19.40 -5.26
CA GLY A 261 12.12 -19.55 -6.57
C GLY A 261 11.09 -19.63 -7.72
N ASN A 262 11.54 -20.13 -8.88
CA ASN A 262 10.83 -19.97 -10.16
C ASN A 262 9.70 -20.99 -10.42
N GLU A 263 9.35 -21.85 -9.47
CA GLU A 263 8.22 -22.77 -9.66
C GLU A 263 6.90 -22.02 -9.47
N ALA A 264 6.24 -21.68 -10.58
CA ALA A 264 4.96 -20.96 -10.60
C ALA A 264 3.85 -21.64 -9.76
N SER A 265 3.92 -22.97 -9.57
CA SER A 265 2.98 -23.72 -8.73
C SER A 265 3.17 -23.54 -7.23
N ILE A 266 4.22 -22.84 -6.80
CA ILE A 266 4.55 -22.56 -5.38
C ILE A 266 4.59 -21.04 -5.11
N SER A 267 4.39 -20.19 -6.13
CA SER A 267 4.58 -18.74 -6.00
C SER A 267 3.72 -18.08 -4.93
N ASP A 268 2.52 -18.63 -4.69
CA ASP A 268 1.54 -18.03 -3.79
C ASP A 268 1.54 -18.69 -2.40
N TYR A 269 2.47 -19.62 -2.12
CA TYR A 269 2.48 -20.40 -0.89
C TYR A 269 2.61 -19.54 0.39
N TYR A 270 3.40 -18.46 0.34
CA TYR A 270 3.63 -17.51 1.45
C TYR A 270 2.91 -16.16 1.25
N LYS A 271 1.90 -16.12 0.38
CA LYS A 271 1.29 -14.85 -0.04
C LYS A 271 0.47 -14.21 1.07
N GLY A 272 0.80 -12.97 1.40
CA GLY A 272 0.09 -12.22 2.45
C GLY A 272 0.49 -12.62 3.87
N GLU A 273 1.60 -13.34 4.01
CA GLU A 273 2.23 -13.56 5.31
C GLU A 273 2.84 -12.26 5.85
N GLU A 274 2.88 -12.16 7.17
CA GLU A 274 3.41 -10.99 7.87
C GLU A 274 4.93 -11.04 7.95
N VAL A 275 5.58 -10.02 7.39
CA VAL A 275 7.03 -9.81 7.47
C VAL A 275 7.31 -8.65 8.40
N LYS A 276 8.20 -8.85 9.38
CA LYS A 276 8.64 -7.79 10.28
C LYS A 276 9.69 -6.94 9.57
N MET A 277 9.47 -5.63 9.50
CA MET A 277 10.42 -4.65 8.98
C MET A 277 10.98 -3.83 10.14
N LYS A 278 12.29 -3.59 10.15
CA LYS A 278 12.96 -2.68 11.07
C LYS A 278 13.90 -1.74 10.34
N ARG A 279 14.02 -0.52 10.83
CA ARG A 279 15.05 0.41 10.35
C ARG A 279 16.36 0.14 11.05
N MET A 280 17.43 0.21 10.29
CA MET A 280 18.79 -0.07 10.74
C MET A 280 19.63 1.18 10.64
N MET A 281 20.61 1.29 11.52
CA MET A 281 21.63 2.33 11.51
C MET A 281 22.96 1.74 11.08
N TYR A 282 23.55 2.28 10.02
CA TYR A 282 24.88 1.94 9.55
C TYR A 282 25.91 2.79 10.28
N THR A 283 26.82 2.12 10.99
CA THR A 283 27.85 2.77 11.79
C THR A 283 29.24 2.34 11.33
N ARG A 284 30.28 3.05 11.78
CA ARG A 284 31.66 2.64 11.51
C ARG A 284 31.99 1.27 12.15
N THR A 285 31.32 0.91 13.23
CA THR A 285 31.52 -0.34 13.96
C THR A 285 30.70 -1.50 13.41
N GLY A 286 29.55 -1.26 12.77
CA GLY A 286 28.69 -2.32 12.25
C GLY A 286 27.33 -1.79 11.80
N ILE A 287 26.29 -2.58 12.06
CA ILE A 287 24.89 -2.20 11.85
C ILE A 287 24.15 -2.41 13.16
N GLU A 288 23.34 -1.42 13.55
CA GLU A 288 22.56 -1.42 14.79
C GLU A 288 21.07 -1.29 14.48
N GLU A 289 20.20 -1.93 15.28
CA GLU A 289 18.75 -1.79 15.15
C GLU A 289 18.31 -0.44 15.73
N ILE A 290 17.47 0.31 15.00
CA ILE A 290 16.89 1.55 15.53
C ILE A 290 15.70 1.19 16.42
N PRO A 291 15.72 1.53 17.71
CA PRO A 291 14.62 1.23 18.63
C PRO A 291 13.29 1.80 18.15
N SER A 292 12.19 1.10 18.44
CA SER A 292 10.83 1.55 18.12
C SER A 292 10.54 1.77 16.63
N SER A 293 11.35 1.19 15.74
CA SER A 293 11.14 1.24 14.27
C SER A 293 10.48 -0.02 13.70
N ASN A 294 9.93 -0.88 14.56
CA ASN A 294 9.30 -2.14 14.17
C ASN A 294 7.98 -1.85 13.46
N GLU A 295 7.85 -2.36 12.25
CA GLU A 295 6.62 -2.31 11.45
C GLU A 295 6.32 -3.73 10.95
N VAL A 296 5.04 -4.07 10.79
CA VAL A 296 4.61 -5.34 10.18
C VAL A 296 4.10 -5.05 8.78
N VAL A 297 4.62 -5.78 7.79
CA VAL A 297 4.33 -5.60 6.36
C VAL A 297 3.79 -6.91 5.80
N THR A 298 2.59 -6.90 5.24
CA THR A 298 1.98 -8.08 4.60
C THR A 298 2.18 -8.12 3.09
N SER A 299 2.45 -6.97 2.47
CA SER A 299 2.60 -6.87 1.02
C SER A 299 3.42 -5.65 0.61
N SER A 300 3.00 -4.44 0.98
CA SER A 300 3.62 -3.20 0.54
C SER A 300 4.08 -2.32 1.69
N PHE A 301 5.17 -1.60 1.49
CA PHE A 301 5.69 -0.58 2.40
C PHE A 301 6.12 0.64 1.61
N SER A 302 6.23 1.79 2.27
CA SER A 302 6.70 3.04 1.67
C SER A 302 7.86 3.60 2.47
N ILE A 303 8.83 4.19 1.77
CA ILE A 303 9.99 4.81 2.41
C ILE A 303 10.04 6.31 2.10
N GLN A 304 10.69 7.06 2.98
CA GLN A 304 11.05 8.45 2.79
C GLN A 304 12.57 8.57 2.84
N GLY A 305 13.19 8.77 1.68
CA GLY A 305 14.64 8.83 1.58
C GLY A 305 15.31 7.46 1.42
N TYR A 306 16.61 7.50 1.25
CA TYR A 306 17.47 6.32 1.30
C TYR A 306 17.49 5.77 2.72
N GLN A 307 17.46 4.44 2.87
CA GLN A 307 17.34 3.78 4.18
C GLN A 307 18.00 2.40 4.16
N LEU A 308 18.38 1.93 5.35
CA LEU A 308 18.81 0.55 5.60
C LEU A 308 17.69 -0.16 6.37
N LEU A 309 17.16 -1.24 5.82
CA LEU A 309 16.00 -1.96 6.34
C LEU A 309 16.33 -3.43 6.56
N LYS A 310 15.96 -3.99 7.71
CA LYS A 310 16.02 -5.42 7.99
C LYS A 310 14.60 -5.99 7.93
N PHE A 311 14.42 -7.03 7.12
CA PHE A 311 13.20 -7.80 7.06
C PHE A 311 13.44 -9.16 7.71
N SER A 312 12.47 -9.65 8.46
CA SER A 312 12.51 -10.98 9.07
C SER A 312 11.15 -11.67 9.01
N TYR A 313 11.16 -12.97 8.75
CA TYR A 313 9.98 -13.82 8.70
C TYR A 313 10.21 -15.06 9.57
N ASP A 314 9.24 -15.39 10.41
CA ASP A 314 9.25 -16.57 11.28
C ASP A 314 8.62 -17.74 10.49
N CYS A 315 9.44 -18.47 9.74
CA CYS A 315 8.96 -19.54 8.86
C CYS A 315 8.63 -20.81 9.64
N PRO A 316 7.39 -21.33 9.58
CA PRO A 316 7.08 -22.63 10.16
C PRO A 316 7.72 -23.74 9.31
N THR A 317 8.44 -24.64 9.95
CA THR A 317 9.11 -25.79 9.33
C THR A 317 8.62 -27.11 9.94
N THR A 318 9.17 -28.24 9.51
CA THR A 318 8.87 -29.56 10.10
C THR A 318 9.39 -29.70 11.53
N ASP A 319 10.45 -28.98 11.89
CA ASP A 319 11.14 -29.10 13.17
C ASP A 319 10.82 -27.94 14.14
N GLY A 320 10.01 -26.98 13.72
CA GLY A 320 9.57 -25.87 14.56
C GLY A 320 9.35 -24.60 13.75
N THR A 321 10.04 -23.53 14.15
CA THR A 321 10.01 -22.24 13.48
C THR A 321 11.44 -21.77 13.25
N GLU A 322 11.76 -21.40 12.03
CA GLU A 322 13.05 -20.85 11.64
C GLU A 322 12.89 -19.37 11.26
N MET A 323 13.68 -18.50 11.90
CA MET A 323 13.67 -17.07 11.56
C MET A 323 14.66 -16.83 10.43
N ILE A 324 14.14 -16.47 9.27
CA ILE A 324 14.95 -15.95 8.16
C ILE A 324 14.99 -14.43 8.24
N SER A 325 16.11 -13.82 7.84
CA SER A 325 16.22 -12.37 7.77
C SER A 325 17.12 -11.89 6.64
N ARG A 326 16.87 -10.68 6.16
CA ARG A 326 17.65 -10.04 5.11
C ARG A 326 17.71 -8.53 5.30
N ILE A 327 18.88 -7.95 5.08
CA ILE A 327 19.11 -6.50 5.17
C ILE A 327 19.17 -5.93 3.75
N PHE A 328 18.36 -4.92 3.48
CA PHE A 328 18.38 -4.17 2.23
C PHE A 328 18.87 -2.74 2.46
N TYR A 329 19.83 -2.31 1.65
CA TYR A 329 20.21 -0.91 1.54
C TYR A 329 19.55 -0.30 0.30
N LEU A 330 18.56 0.57 0.53
CA LEU A 330 17.87 1.31 -0.52
C LEU A 330 18.60 2.65 -0.67
N GLY A 331 19.56 2.68 -1.59
CA GLY A 331 20.55 3.77 -1.76
C GLY A 331 20.43 4.51 -3.09
N PRO A 332 21.23 5.57 -3.31
CA PRO A 332 21.26 6.29 -4.58
C PRO A 332 21.79 5.42 -5.73
N GLU A 333 21.48 5.83 -6.97
CA GLU A 333 21.96 5.13 -8.18
C GLU A 333 23.48 5.23 -8.37
N SER A 334 24.08 6.35 -7.95
CA SER A 334 25.53 6.57 -7.95
C SER A 334 26.17 6.12 -6.65
N GLU A 335 27.35 5.51 -6.74
CA GLU A 335 28.20 5.19 -5.58
C GLU A 335 28.79 6.43 -4.92
N ASN A 336 28.92 7.53 -5.68
CA ASN A 336 29.28 8.85 -5.16
C ASN A 336 28.11 9.79 -5.43
N TYR A 337 27.24 9.99 -4.45
CA TYR A 337 26.04 10.83 -4.61
C TYR A 337 26.16 12.14 -3.85
N VAL A 338 25.96 13.26 -4.54
CA VAL A 338 26.00 14.60 -3.94
C VAL A 338 24.58 15.13 -3.85
N PHE A 339 24.12 15.42 -2.64
CA PHE A 339 22.82 16.04 -2.43
C PHE A 339 22.83 17.50 -2.90
N PRO A 340 21.68 18.03 -3.38
CA PRO A 340 21.54 19.44 -3.69
C PRO A 340 21.97 20.32 -2.51
N ASN A 341 22.63 21.44 -2.82
CA ASN A 341 23.12 22.37 -1.81
C ASN A 341 21.97 22.96 -0.97
N GLU A 342 22.07 22.83 0.36
CA GLU A 342 21.13 23.42 1.31
C GLU A 342 21.62 24.79 1.78
N ASN A 343 20.85 25.84 1.50
CA ASN A 343 21.16 27.18 1.98
C ASN A 343 20.53 27.41 3.36
N THR A 344 21.31 27.92 4.32
CA THR A 344 20.83 28.35 5.63
C THR A 344 21.24 29.81 5.84
N VAL A 345 20.26 30.71 5.96
CA VAL A 345 20.50 32.13 6.26
C VAL A 345 20.37 32.34 7.77
N TYR A 346 21.35 33.00 8.38
CA TYR A 346 21.37 33.27 9.83
C TYR A 346 21.93 34.66 10.12
N LEU A 347 21.58 35.24 11.26
CA LEU A 347 22.05 36.58 11.62
C LEU A 347 23.50 36.56 12.12
N SER A 348 24.29 37.57 11.76
CA SER A 348 25.70 37.66 12.18
C SER A 348 25.92 37.70 13.70
N ASN A 349 24.93 38.18 14.46
CA ASN A 349 24.97 38.23 15.93
C ASN A 349 24.35 36.99 16.59
N GLU A 350 23.78 36.07 15.81
CA GLU A 350 23.15 34.86 16.31
C GLU A 350 24.23 33.78 16.52
N THR A 351 24.72 33.70 17.76
CA THR A 351 25.71 32.70 18.16
C THR A 351 25.16 31.28 18.18
N ALA A 352 23.83 31.13 18.15
CA ALA A 352 23.13 29.84 18.17
C ALA A 352 23.27 29.07 16.85
N ILE A 353 23.47 29.76 15.72
CA ILE A 353 23.60 29.13 14.41
C ILE A 353 25.05 29.28 13.94
N GLN A 354 25.82 28.21 14.07
CA GLN A 354 27.18 28.09 13.55
C GLN A 354 27.18 27.10 12.38
N PRO A 355 27.95 27.34 11.30
CA PRO A 355 28.09 26.38 10.22
C PRO A 355 28.49 25.00 10.75
N ASN A 356 27.70 23.98 10.44
CA ASN A 356 27.88 22.67 11.03
C ASN A 356 27.46 21.48 10.15
N CYS A 357 28.12 20.35 10.41
CA CYS A 357 27.74 19.02 9.95
C CYS A 357 27.21 18.20 11.15
N SER A 358 26.12 17.46 10.96
CA SER A 358 25.60 16.56 12.00
C SER A 358 26.17 15.17 11.80
N ILE A 359 26.79 14.59 12.82
CA ILE A 359 27.38 13.25 12.76
C ILE A 359 26.31 12.20 12.44
N GLN A 360 25.12 12.35 13.02
CA GLN A 360 23.98 11.43 12.87
C GLN A 360 22.91 11.93 11.90
N ARG A 361 23.29 12.72 10.88
CA ARG A 361 22.32 13.29 9.92
C ARG A 361 21.49 12.23 9.19
N ILE A 362 22.09 11.07 8.92
CA ILE A 362 21.49 9.97 8.19
C ILE A 362 21.71 8.68 8.98
N THR A 363 20.80 7.72 8.82
CA THR A 363 20.93 6.40 9.45
C THR A 363 21.58 5.38 8.51
N PHE A 364 21.60 5.62 7.21
CA PHE A 364 22.18 4.72 6.21
C PHE A 364 23.66 5.00 5.90
N GLY A 365 24.31 5.82 6.74
CA GLY A 365 25.71 6.20 6.60
C GLY A 365 26.23 6.86 7.86
N TYR A 366 27.55 6.99 7.98
CA TYR A 366 28.20 7.70 9.08
C TYR A 366 29.10 8.82 8.55
N LEU A 367 29.19 9.94 9.28
CA LEU A 367 30.06 11.05 8.91
C LEU A 367 31.52 10.61 9.01
N ASP A 368 32.27 10.80 7.92
CA ASP A 368 33.68 10.45 7.87
C ASP A 368 34.59 11.67 7.90
N SER A 369 34.24 12.71 7.13
CA SER A 369 35.00 13.97 7.09
C SER A 369 34.13 15.19 6.76
N VAL A 370 34.68 16.37 7.06
CA VAL A 370 34.11 17.67 6.71
C VAL A 370 35.14 18.47 5.93
N THR A 371 34.73 19.04 4.79
CA THR A 371 35.59 19.88 3.95
C THR A 371 35.07 21.32 3.90
N VAL A 372 35.97 22.29 4.04
CA VAL A 372 35.72 23.72 3.80
C VAL A 372 36.89 24.32 3.01
N SER A 373 36.60 25.05 1.94
CA SER A 373 37.61 25.71 1.10
C SER A 373 38.77 24.79 0.67
N GLY A 374 38.46 23.52 0.38
CA GLY A 374 39.44 22.49 -0.02
C GLY A 374 40.22 21.83 1.12
N ILE A 375 40.03 22.25 2.38
CA ILE A 375 40.67 21.63 3.56
C ILE A 375 39.72 20.61 4.16
N THR A 376 40.09 19.33 4.08
CA THR A 376 39.33 18.22 4.64
C THR A 376 39.82 17.86 6.04
N THR A 377 38.88 17.65 6.96
CA THR A 377 39.16 17.24 8.35
C THR A 377 38.38 15.97 8.66
N ASN A 378 39.10 14.91 9.03
CA ASN A 378 38.49 13.63 9.38
C ASN A 378 37.81 13.70 10.75
N LEU A 379 36.67 13.03 10.91
CA LEU A 379 35.97 12.98 12.18
C LEU A 379 36.83 12.37 13.30
N ASN A 380 37.70 11.41 12.97
CA ASN A 380 38.64 10.78 13.92
C ASN A 380 39.65 11.76 14.51
N ASP A 381 39.92 12.85 13.80
CA ASP A 381 40.86 13.86 14.25
C ASP A 381 40.20 14.89 15.18
N LEU A 382 38.87 14.83 15.34
CA LEU A 382 38.09 15.73 16.17
C LEU A 382 37.61 14.97 17.41
N MET A 383 38.35 15.15 18.51
CA MET A 383 37.98 14.60 19.81
C MET A 383 36.69 15.25 20.32
N ASP A 384 35.89 14.51 21.09
CA ASP A 384 34.62 15.00 21.67
C ASP A 384 34.83 15.88 22.92
N ASP A 385 36.07 16.29 23.18
CA ASP A 385 36.43 17.24 24.24
C ASP A 385 36.31 18.72 23.79
N GLY A 386 35.92 18.95 22.54
CA GLY A 386 35.81 20.28 21.94
C GLY A 386 37.11 20.86 21.42
N ALA A 387 38.20 20.09 21.38
CA ALA A 387 39.47 20.52 20.80
C ALA A 387 39.31 20.92 19.33
N THR A 388 40.00 22.00 18.94
CA THR A 388 39.90 22.56 17.59
C THR A 388 40.97 21.99 16.67
N LYS A 389 40.58 21.53 15.49
CA LYS A 389 41.51 21.18 14.40
C LYS A 389 40.98 21.73 13.08
N ASN A 390 41.84 22.39 12.29
CA ASN A 390 41.50 22.96 10.99
C ASN A 390 40.23 23.85 11.02
N SER A 391 40.09 24.68 12.07
CA SER A 391 38.91 25.51 12.31
C SER A 391 37.61 24.74 12.58
N PHE A 392 37.67 23.44 12.87
CA PHE A 392 36.52 22.66 13.32
C PHE A 392 36.68 22.22 14.77
N LYS A 393 35.56 22.08 15.47
CA LYS A 393 35.47 21.39 16.76
C LYS A 393 34.29 20.44 16.75
N ARG A 394 34.43 19.30 17.43
CA ARG A 394 33.32 18.39 17.67
C ARG A 394 32.70 18.68 19.03
N VAL A 395 31.37 18.76 19.06
CA VAL A 395 30.60 18.83 20.30
C VAL A 395 29.44 17.87 20.17
N LYS A 396 29.48 16.75 20.93
CA LYS A 396 28.46 15.70 20.87
C LYS A 396 28.30 15.18 19.44
N ASP A 397 27.10 15.29 18.87
CA ASP A 397 26.70 14.80 17.55
C ASP A 397 26.91 15.81 16.42
N PHE A 398 27.68 16.88 16.65
CA PHE A 398 27.89 17.92 15.65
C PHE A 398 29.36 18.31 15.51
N VAL A 399 29.76 18.61 14.28
CA VAL A 399 31.03 19.23 13.94
C VAL A 399 30.75 20.67 13.54
N PHE A 400 31.26 21.62 14.33
CA PHE A 400 31.05 23.06 14.15
C PHE A 400 32.30 23.71 13.57
N MET A 401 32.12 24.64 12.65
CA MET A 401 33.17 25.55 12.22
C MET A 401 33.34 26.66 13.27
N VAL A 402 34.56 26.82 13.77
CA VAL A 402 34.97 27.86 14.71
C VAL A 402 35.31 29.13 13.92
N ASP A 403 34.92 30.29 14.44
CA ASP A 403 35.26 31.61 13.90
C ASP A 403 34.93 31.79 12.40
N ALA A 404 33.70 31.45 11.98
CA ALA A 404 33.21 31.72 10.63
C ALA A 404 33.15 33.24 10.33
N LYS A 405 34.27 33.80 9.87
CA LYS A 405 34.40 35.24 9.55
C LYS A 405 33.75 35.61 8.23
N GLU A 406 33.77 34.71 7.25
CA GLU A 406 33.20 34.92 5.92
C GLU A 406 31.68 35.08 5.97
N ASP A 407 31.12 35.90 5.06
CA ASP A 407 29.68 36.10 4.91
C ASP A 407 28.99 34.89 4.27
N LYS A 408 29.77 34.02 3.63
CA LYS A 408 29.32 32.82 2.95
C LYS A 408 30.31 31.70 3.25
N VAL A 409 29.83 30.64 3.90
CA VAL A 409 30.62 29.44 4.20
C VAL A 409 29.94 28.24 3.57
N THR A 410 30.68 27.46 2.79
CA THR A 410 30.18 26.19 2.22
C THR A 410 30.90 25.02 2.87
N LEU A 411 30.12 24.12 3.48
CA LEU A 411 30.60 22.89 4.08
C LEU A 411 30.19 21.70 3.21
N GLU A 412 31.12 20.79 2.98
CA GLU A 412 30.85 19.48 2.40
C GLU A 412 30.95 18.44 3.51
N CYS A 413 29.81 17.90 3.91
CA CYS A 413 29.74 16.85 4.93
C CYS A 413 29.75 15.49 4.22
N PHE A 414 30.86 14.75 4.32
CA PHE A 414 31.10 13.50 3.60
C PHE A 414 30.77 12.29 4.48
N TYR A 415 29.86 11.42 4.02
CA TYR A 415 29.40 10.24 4.73
C TYR A 415 29.71 8.97 3.94
N ILE A 416 30.18 7.94 4.64
CA ILE A 416 30.35 6.60 4.08
C ILE A 416 29.04 5.84 4.23
N THR A 417 28.62 5.18 3.16
CA THR A 417 27.42 4.31 3.11
C THR A 417 27.82 2.88 2.74
N PRO A 418 26.91 1.89 2.81
CA PRO A 418 27.25 0.52 2.44
C PRO A 418 27.77 0.39 0.99
N ASN A 419 27.24 1.17 0.05
CA ASN A 419 27.58 1.09 -1.37
C ASN A 419 28.25 2.36 -1.90
N GLY A 420 29.21 2.90 -1.15
CA GLY A 420 29.99 4.08 -1.53
C GLY A 420 29.89 5.21 -0.53
N ASN A 421 29.56 6.41 -0.98
CA ASN A 421 29.49 7.61 -0.16
C ASN A 421 28.42 8.59 -0.64
N VAL A 422 27.99 9.43 0.31
CA VAL A 422 27.12 10.57 0.03
C VAL A 422 27.71 11.84 0.61
N THR A 423 27.55 12.94 -0.12
CA THR A 423 28.02 14.27 0.32
C THR A 423 26.82 15.20 0.45
N PHE A 424 26.69 15.82 1.62
CA PHE A 424 25.74 16.92 1.83
C PHE A 424 26.49 18.25 1.73
N VAL A 425 26.16 19.02 0.71
CA VAL A 425 26.68 20.38 0.54
C VAL A 425 25.75 21.34 1.26
N LYS A 426 26.30 22.14 2.17
CA LYS A 426 25.56 23.13 2.96
C LYS A 426 26.22 24.49 2.84
N THR A 427 25.45 25.49 2.44
CA THR A 427 25.92 26.87 2.37
C THR A 427 25.25 27.69 3.46
N PHE A 428 26.05 28.24 4.36
CA PHE A 428 25.62 29.14 5.41
C PHE A 428 25.87 30.59 4.97
N LEU A 429 24.82 31.40 4.95
CA LEU A 429 24.83 32.78 4.51
C LEU A 429 24.55 33.70 5.70
N LYS A 430 25.43 34.65 5.97
CA LYS A 430 25.16 35.71 6.93
C LYS A 430 24.12 36.65 6.35
N GLY A 431 22.96 36.67 6.99
CA GLY A 431 21.87 37.59 6.72
C GLY A 431 21.97 38.85 7.57
N LYS A 432 21.26 39.89 7.11
CA LYS A 432 20.96 41.09 7.89
C LYS A 432 19.47 41.11 8.20
N LYS A 433 19.10 41.66 9.37
CA LYS A 433 17.70 41.98 9.66
C LYS A 433 17.26 43.06 8.68
N VAL A 434 16.25 42.75 7.88
CA VAL A 434 15.61 43.69 6.97
C VAL A 434 14.22 43.98 7.53
N PHE A 435 13.92 45.25 7.77
CA PHE A 435 12.57 45.68 8.14
C PHE A 435 11.60 45.40 6.98
N ILE A 436 10.53 44.64 7.24
CA ILE A 436 9.52 44.30 6.23
C ILE A 436 8.16 44.98 6.44
N GLY A 437 7.90 45.54 7.63
CA GLY A 437 6.66 46.22 7.91
C GLY A 437 6.39 46.35 9.40
N ARG A 438 5.16 46.75 9.74
CA ARG A 438 4.70 46.77 11.13
C ARG A 438 3.54 45.80 11.30
N ASN A 439 3.48 45.10 12.43
CA ASN A 439 2.33 44.29 12.77
C ASN A 439 1.12 45.16 13.13
N ASP A 440 -0.02 44.53 13.41
CA ASP A 440 -1.27 45.24 13.76
C ASP A 440 -1.16 46.10 15.04
N LYS A 441 -0.13 45.89 15.85
CA LYS A 441 0.19 46.68 17.06
C LYS A 441 1.16 47.83 16.80
N GLY A 442 1.61 48.01 15.56
CA GLY A 442 2.60 49.02 15.17
C GLY A 442 4.05 48.63 15.47
N GLU A 443 4.31 47.40 15.91
CA GLU A 443 5.67 46.90 16.20
C GLU A 443 6.35 46.50 14.89
N GLU A 444 7.64 46.80 14.79
CA GLU A 444 8.44 46.52 13.59
C GLU A 444 8.68 45.01 13.41
N ILE A 445 8.32 44.50 12.23
CA ILE A 445 8.56 43.12 11.80
C ILE A 445 9.83 43.12 10.93
N TYR A 446 10.72 42.19 11.22
CA TYR A 446 11.97 41.98 10.50
C TYR A 446 12.00 40.60 9.86
N ASP A 447 12.58 40.53 8.66
CA ASP A 447 12.95 39.31 7.97
C ASP A 447 14.49 39.18 7.96
N VAL A 448 15.01 37.97 7.75
CA VAL A 448 16.46 37.71 7.67
C VAL A 448 16.81 37.36 6.24
N LYS A 449 17.36 38.33 5.51
CA LYS A 449 17.76 38.16 4.11
C LYS A 449 19.27 38.13 3.95
N SER A 450 19.75 37.30 3.02
CA SER A 450 21.15 37.27 2.62
C SER A 450 21.53 38.57 1.86
N ASN A 451 22.81 38.92 1.84
CA ASN A 451 23.28 40.07 1.03
C ASN A 451 22.94 39.89 -0.47
N ASP A 452 22.97 38.65 -0.98
CA ASP A 452 22.63 38.34 -2.36
C ASP A 452 21.15 38.61 -2.68
N ASP A 453 20.25 38.24 -1.77
CA ASP A 453 18.81 38.51 -1.93
C ASP A 453 18.50 40.01 -1.84
N ILE A 454 19.17 40.73 -0.94
CA ILE A 454 19.07 42.20 -0.82
C ILE A 454 19.55 42.86 -2.12
N SER A 455 20.66 42.38 -2.71
CA SER A 455 21.19 42.90 -3.97
C SER A 455 20.22 42.69 -5.14
N LYS A 456 19.65 41.48 -5.28
CA LYS A 456 18.65 41.19 -6.32
C LYS A 456 17.38 42.02 -6.18
N GLU A 457 16.90 42.22 -4.96
CA GLU A 457 15.74 43.08 -4.69
C GLU A 457 16.05 44.55 -5.00
N TYR A 458 17.25 45.03 -4.65
CA TYR A 458 17.70 46.37 -5.00
C TYR A 458 17.83 46.57 -6.51
N GLU A 459 18.40 45.61 -7.25
CA GLU A 459 18.46 45.64 -8.71
C GLU A 459 17.07 45.63 -9.35
N LYS A 460 16.17 44.77 -8.88
CA LYS A 460 14.77 44.73 -9.33
C LYS A 460 14.04 46.05 -9.06
N ASN A 461 14.26 46.64 -7.88
CA ASN A 461 13.71 47.95 -7.52
C ASN A 461 14.31 49.08 -8.37
N LYS A 462 15.62 49.02 -8.67
CA LYS A 462 16.30 49.97 -9.56
C LYS A 462 15.80 49.84 -11.00
N GLU A 463 15.53 48.62 -11.49
CA GLU A 463 14.87 48.40 -12.78
C GLU A 463 13.45 48.98 -12.80
N LEU A 464 12.67 48.75 -11.74
CA LEU A 464 11.33 49.34 -11.57
C LEU A 464 11.37 50.88 -11.52
N GLU A 465 12.31 51.48 -10.80
CA GLU A 465 12.55 52.93 -10.80
C GLU A 465 12.98 53.43 -12.19
N THR A 466 13.78 52.66 -12.91
CA THR A 466 14.27 53.03 -14.25
C THR A 466 13.15 52.93 -15.29
N GLN A 467 12.24 51.97 -15.17
CA GLN A 467 11.00 51.90 -15.96
C GLN A 467 10.06 53.06 -15.62
N ASN A 468 9.88 53.38 -14.34
CA ASN A 468 8.96 54.42 -13.88
C ASN A 468 9.47 55.87 -14.09
N LYS A 469 10.71 56.07 -14.54
CA LYS A 469 11.25 57.41 -14.86
C LYS A 469 10.55 58.05 -16.07
N SER A 470 9.90 59.20 -15.82
CA SER A 470 9.34 60.12 -16.83
C SER A 470 10.36 60.48 -17.94
N LEU A 471 9.88 60.70 -19.17
CA LEU A 471 10.71 61.05 -20.35
C LEU A 471 11.69 62.20 -20.07
N LEU A 472 11.30 63.17 -19.25
CA LEU A 472 12.13 64.34 -18.93
C LEU A 472 13.34 63.98 -18.05
N SER A 473 13.21 63.01 -17.13
CA SER A 473 14.35 62.55 -16.32
C SER A 473 15.31 61.67 -17.13
N LYS A 474 14.79 60.86 -18.07
CA LYS A 474 15.60 60.11 -19.04
C LYS A 474 16.42 61.03 -19.96
N LEU A 475 15.88 62.18 -20.35
CA LEU A 475 16.60 63.17 -21.15
C LEU A 475 17.70 63.87 -20.34
N LYS A 476 17.39 64.29 -19.10
CA LYS A 476 18.36 64.92 -18.18
C LYS A 476 19.56 64.03 -17.86
N SER A 477 19.36 62.71 -17.72
CA SER A 477 20.47 61.79 -17.42
C SER A 477 21.42 61.56 -18.59
N LYS A 478 20.96 61.71 -19.84
CA LYS A 478 21.78 61.43 -21.04
C LYS A 478 22.61 62.63 -21.51
N ILE A 479 22.06 63.83 -21.45
CA ILE A 479 22.67 65.03 -22.07
C ILE A 479 22.94 66.13 -21.02
N GLY A 480 22.76 65.79 -19.74
CA GLY A 480 22.79 66.75 -18.64
C GLY A 480 21.55 67.66 -18.62
N PRO A 481 21.33 68.39 -17.51
CA PRO A 481 20.19 69.29 -17.38
C PRO A 481 20.18 70.37 -18.48
N ILE A 482 21.34 70.98 -18.77
CA ILE A 482 21.47 72.03 -19.80
C ILE A 482 21.15 71.48 -21.19
N GLY A 483 21.68 70.30 -21.55
CA GLY A 483 21.42 69.67 -22.85
C GLY A 483 19.96 69.22 -23.01
N ALA A 484 19.33 68.72 -21.93
CA ALA A 484 17.92 68.38 -21.95
C ALA A 484 17.02 69.60 -22.19
N TYR A 485 17.31 70.74 -21.55
CA TYR A 485 16.59 71.98 -21.81
C TYR A 485 16.84 72.50 -23.24
N ALA A 486 18.07 72.41 -23.76
CA ALA A 486 18.37 72.78 -25.14
C ALA A 486 17.56 71.96 -26.17
N VAL A 487 17.47 70.64 -25.97
CA VAL A 487 16.66 69.75 -26.84
C VAL A 487 15.17 70.10 -26.76
N ILE A 488 14.64 70.36 -25.57
CA ILE A 488 13.24 70.78 -25.39
C ILE A 488 12.99 72.12 -26.10
N ILE A 489 13.91 73.09 -26.01
CA ILE A 489 13.81 74.38 -26.68
C ILE A 489 13.83 74.20 -28.20
N ILE A 490 14.71 73.36 -28.74
CA ILE A 490 14.76 73.04 -30.18
C ILE A 490 13.44 72.42 -30.64
N ILE A 491 12.91 71.43 -29.92
CA ILE A 491 11.62 70.80 -30.25
C ILE A 491 10.49 71.83 -30.21
N ALA A 492 10.48 72.72 -29.22
CA ALA A 492 9.49 73.79 -29.11
C ALA A 492 9.58 74.78 -30.28
N LEU A 493 10.79 75.16 -30.70
CA LEU A 493 11.01 76.02 -31.87
C LEU A 493 10.58 75.35 -33.17
N VAL A 494 10.84 74.05 -33.34
CA VAL A 494 10.38 73.27 -34.49
C VAL A 494 8.85 73.17 -34.50
N ALA A 495 8.21 72.93 -33.35
CA ALA A 495 6.76 72.93 -33.25
C ALA A 495 6.16 74.32 -33.60
N LEU A 496 6.78 75.40 -33.12
CA LEU A 496 6.32 76.77 -33.34
C LEU A 496 6.47 77.19 -34.81
N THR A 497 7.55 76.78 -35.48
CA THR A 497 7.73 76.98 -36.92
C THR A 497 6.74 76.16 -37.74
N ILE A 498 6.45 74.91 -37.36
CA ILE A 498 5.38 74.12 -37.99
C ILE A 498 4.03 74.82 -37.83
N ILE A 499 3.69 75.30 -36.62
CA ILE A 499 2.45 76.05 -36.37
C ILE A 499 2.38 77.32 -37.23
N LEU A 500 3.47 78.07 -37.36
CA LEU A 500 3.55 79.24 -38.23
C LEU A 500 3.34 78.89 -39.71
N VAL A 501 3.99 77.83 -40.20
CA VAL A 501 3.82 77.36 -41.59
C VAL A 501 2.38 76.92 -41.83
N VAL A 502 1.81 76.14 -40.92
CA VAL A 502 0.39 75.74 -40.98
C VAL A 502 -0.51 76.97 -40.95
N GLY A 503 -0.24 77.95 -40.08
CA GLY A 503 -0.98 79.21 -40.02
C GLY A 503 -0.91 80.02 -41.32
N ILE A 504 0.27 80.09 -41.96
CA ILE A 504 0.45 80.73 -43.27
C ILE A 504 -0.30 79.97 -44.37
N LEU A 505 -0.27 78.63 -44.36
CA LEU A 505 -1.00 77.81 -45.31
C LEU A 505 -2.52 77.95 -45.13
N LEU A 506 -3.00 77.96 -43.89
CA LEU A 506 -4.40 78.22 -43.55
C LEU A 506 -4.81 79.64 -43.95
N TYR A 507 -3.97 80.65 -43.71
CA TYR A 507 -4.22 82.02 -44.17
C TYR A 507 -4.32 82.09 -45.70
N LYS A 508 -3.36 81.50 -46.43
CA LYS A 508 -3.41 81.45 -47.90
C LYS A 508 -4.63 80.71 -48.43
N LYS A 509 -5.08 79.64 -47.76
CA LYS A 509 -6.24 78.84 -48.19
C LYS A 509 -7.55 79.54 -47.85
N PHE A 510 -7.74 79.93 -46.59
CA PHE A 510 -9.01 80.47 -46.10
C PHE A 510 -9.17 81.96 -46.36
N VAL A 511 -8.13 82.79 -46.20
CA VAL A 511 -8.28 84.25 -46.39
C VAL A 511 -8.33 84.61 -47.86
N LYS A 512 -7.59 83.94 -48.74
CA LYS A 512 -7.70 84.15 -50.20
C LYS A 512 -9.08 83.74 -50.72
N GLU A 513 -9.63 82.61 -50.27
CA GLU A 513 -11.00 82.20 -50.61
C GLU A 513 -12.06 83.10 -49.97
N TRP A 514 -11.83 83.62 -48.76
CA TRP A 514 -12.77 84.54 -48.10
C TRP A 514 -12.79 85.92 -48.76
N ILE A 515 -11.63 86.44 -49.20
CA ILE A 515 -11.52 87.65 -50.02
C ILE A 515 -12.19 87.44 -51.38
N ALA A 516 -12.06 86.25 -51.99
CA ALA A 516 -12.76 85.90 -53.22
C ALA A 516 -14.28 85.78 -53.02
N LYS A 517 -14.75 85.17 -51.92
CA LYS A 517 -16.18 85.03 -51.57
C LYS A 517 -16.86 86.35 -51.24
N LYS A 518 -16.12 87.37 -50.78
CA LYS A 518 -16.66 88.72 -50.56
C LYS A 518 -16.62 89.63 -51.78
N GLY A 519 -16.22 89.14 -52.96
CA GLY A 519 -16.53 89.80 -54.23
C GLY A 519 -16.05 91.26 -54.34
N PHE A 520 -14.93 91.62 -53.70
CA PHE A 520 -14.35 92.98 -53.77
C PHE A 520 -13.63 93.29 -55.09
N PHE A 521 -14.11 92.70 -56.19
CA PHE A 521 -13.82 93.13 -57.56
C PHE A 521 -15.13 93.25 -58.36
N LYS A 522 -15.91 94.29 -58.06
CA LYS A 522 -16.57 95.11 -59.08
C LYS A 522 -15.78 96.42 -59.10
N LYS A 523 -14.82 96.57 -60.01
CA LYS A 523 -14.95 97.14 -61.36
C LYS A 523 -15.63 98.53 -61.34
N ASN A 524 -14.81 99.52 -61.70
CA ASN A 524 -15.08 100.94 -61.94
C ASN A 524 -16.31 101.17 -62.84
N GLU A 525 -17.10 102.21 -62.56
CA GLU A 525 -17.16 103.49 -63.30
C GLU A 525 -18.43 104.29 -62.90
N ASP A 526 -18.23 105.60 -62.77
CA ASP A 526 -19.13 106.71 -63.10
C ASP A 526 -20.38 107.07 -62.26
N GLU A 527 -20.18 108.22 -61.60
CA GLU A 527 -20.93 109.49 -61.69
C GLU A 527 -22.28 109.73 -60.99
N PRO A 528 -22.52 111.00 -60.56
CA PRO A 528 -23.55 111.35 -59.57
C PRO A 528 -24.69 112.22 -60.12
N LYS A 529 -25.91 112.08 -59.58
CA LYS A 529 -27.00 113.09 -59.62
C LYS A 529 -27.86 112.92 -58.36
N VAL A 530 -27.82 113.81 -57.36
CA VAL A 530 -28.50 115.13 -57.25
C VAL A 530 -30.03 115.07 -57.44
N ALA A 531 -30.70 115.23 -56.29
CA ALA A 531 -31.93 115.96 -55.98
C ALA A 531 -33.21 115.75 -56.80
N GLY A 532 -34.33 115.56 -56.07
CA GLY A 532 -35.63 115.98 -56.60
C GLY A 532 -36.87 115.38 -55.97
N LYS A 533 -37.38 116.06 -54.94
CA LYS A 533 -38.80 116.41 -54.67
C LYS A 533 -39.89 115.32 -54.61
N LYS A 534 -40.55 115.36 -53.44
CA LYS A 534 -42.01 115.46 -53.19
C LYS A 534 -42.96 114.53 -53.97
N LYS A 535 -43.81 113.84 -53.21
CA LYS A 535 -45.27 113.93 -53.40
C LYS A 535 -46.03 113.53 -52.13
N SER A 536 -46.81 114.48 -51.63
CA SER A 536 -48.15 114.25 -51.07
C SER A 536 -49.14 114.16 -52.23
N VAL A 537 -50.17 113.31 -52.11
CA VAL A 537 -51.52 113.21 -52.74
C VAL A 537 -51.90 111.74 -52.49
N ASN A 538 -52.96 111.31 -51.79
CA ASN A 538 -54.21 111.91 -51.32
C ASN A 538 -54.41 111.58 -49.84
#